data_AF-A0A7C5PD23-F1
#
_entry.id   AF-A0A7C5PD23-F1
#
_cell.length_a   1.000
_cell.length_b   1.000
_cell.length_c   1.000
_cell.angle_alpha   90.00
_cell.angle_beta   90.00
_cell.angle_gamma   90.00
#
_symmetry.space_group_name_H-M   'P 1'
#
loop_
_entity.id
_entity.type
_entity.pdbx_description
1 polymer ?
#
loop_
_entity_poly.entity_id
_entity_poly.type
_entity_poly.pdbx_seq_one_letter_code
_entity_poly.pdbx_strand_id
1 'polypeptide(L)'
;MRASALLGILAFLAGAGLAGGAYTLGRTWRETSKDRFCSRCHEMRPYIAAWKAGPHAGISCKECHIGPGCLKALGDKARGLVFLASHKAGYSGRPQGVVPEGACTRTGCHPGGGGDGIPWKGILFHHSQHRKTGRSVLGERPRCTLCHGEALARGHGTAVRREACLVCHLAGEGLQGDRDGDQACLVCHGMPPTVELAPKARLDHAEARARGYSCRDCHPSLFPQGPPVRREACLACHSQAEREAQWPPAWDARKLHRIHV
;
A
#
# COMPACT_ATOMS: atom_id res chain seq x y z
N MET A 1 35.01 38.94 -42.47
CA MET A 1 34.91 37.47 -42.70
C MET A 1 35.38 36.61 -41.51
N ARG A 2 36.45 36.97 -40.77
CA ARG A 2 36.99 36.14 -39.66
C ARG A 2 36.12 36.08 -38.40
N ALA A 3 35.46 37.18 -38.04
CA ALA A 3 34.61 37.23 -36.83
C ALA A 3 33.36 36.35 -36.94
N SER A 4 32.71 36.31 -38.11
CA SER A 4 31.52 35.49 -38.37
C SER A 4 31.82 33.99 -38.35
N ALA A 5 33.00 33.58 -38.84
CA ALA A 5 33.44 32.19 -38.78
C ALA A 5 33.78 31.76 -37.34
N LEU A 6 34.43 32.63 -36.56
CA LEU A 6 34.73 32.36 -35.15
C LEU A 6 33.46 32.26 -34.30
N LEU A 7 32.49 33.16 -34.50
CA LEU A 7 31.19 33.11 -33.84
C LEU A 7 30.42 31.83 -34.20
N GLY A 8 30.48 31.38 -35.46
CA GLY A 8 29.89 30.11 -35.90
C GLY A 8 30.50 28.88 -35.23
N ILE A 9 31.82 28.84 -35.09
CA ILE A 9 32.53 27.74 -34.40
C ILE A 9 32.20 27.72 -32.91
N LEU A 10 32.20 28.88 -32.24
CA LEU A 10 31.86 28.99 -30.82
C LEU A 10 30.41 28.57 -30.56
N ALA A 11 29.47 29.00 -31.42
CA ALA A 11 28.08 28.57 -31.33
C ALA A 11 27.92 27.06 -31.54
N PHE A 12 28.64 26.47 -32.49
CA PHE A 12 28.64 25.02 -32.73
C PHE A 12 29.20 24.25 -31.53
N LEU A 13 30.33 24.67 -30.97
CA LEU A 13 30.94 24.03 -29.80
C LEU A 13 30.05 24.13 -28.57
N ALA A 14 29.42 25.29 -28.34
CA ALA A 14 28.45 25.46 -27.27
C ALA A 14 27.22 24.55 -27.48
N GLY A 15 26.69 24.47 -28.70
CA GLY A 15 25.59 23.59 -29.05
C GLY A 15 25.93 22.10 -28.87
N ALA A 16 27.10 21.68 -29.34
CA ALA A 16 27.60 20.31 -29.19
C ALA A 16 27.83 19.95 -27.70
N GLY A 17 28.36 20.89 -26.92
CA GLY A 17 28.52 20.74 -25.47
C GLY A 17 27.18 20.57 -24.74
N LEU A 18 26.18 21.40 -25.05
CA LEU A 18 24.84 21.28 -24.49
C LEU A 18 24.17 19.96 -24.89
N ALA A 19 24.27 19.56 -26.16
CA ALA A 19 23.72 18.30 -26.65
C ALA A 19 24.40 17.09 -26.00
N GLY A 20 25.73 17.10 -25.88
CA GLY A 20 26.49 16.08 -25.17
C GLY A 20 26.14 16.00 -23.68
N GLY A 21 25.99 17.15 -23.01
CA GLY A 21 25.53 17.25 -21.63
C GLY A 21 24.13 16.66 -21.45
N ALA A 22 23.17 17.03 -22.30
CA ALA A 22 21.82 16.49 -22.28
C ALA A 22 21.80 14.97 -22.53
N TYR A 23 22.60 14.47 -23.47
CA TYR A 23 22.72 13.05 -23.76
C TYR A 23 23.25 12.25 -22.57
N THR A 24 24.35 12.72 -21.96
CA THR A 24 24.97 12.06 -20.80
C THR A 24 24.05 12.07 -19.58
N LEU A 25 23.39 13.19 -19.28
CA LEU A 25 22.38 13.28 -18.23
C LEU A 25 21.21 12.33 -18.48
N GLY A 26 20.68 12.32 -19.70
CA GLY A 26 19.58 11.43 -20.10
C GLY A 26 19.97 9.95 -20.01
N ARG A 27 21.20 9.59 -20.36
CA ARG A 27 21.72 8.22 -20.23
C ARG A 27 21.85 7.82 -18.76
N THR A 28 22.49 8.64 -17.94
CA THR A 28 22.63 8.41 -16.49
C THR A 28 21.28 8.28 -15.80
N TRP A 29 20.33 9.13 -16.19
CA TRP A 29 18.95 9.06 -15.71
C TRP A 29 18.31 7.69 -15.99
N ARG A 30 18.39 7.22 -17.24
CA ARG A 30 17.83 5.92 -17.63
C ARG A 30 18.51 4.76 -16.91
N GLU A 31 19.84 4.80 -16.76
CA GLU A 31 20.57 3.74 -16.08
C GLU A 31 20.23 3.64 -14.60
N THR A 32 20.15 4.78 -13.90
CA THR A 32 19.81 4.85 -12.47
C THR A 32 18.33 4.60 -12.17
N SER A 33 17.48 4.48 -13.20
CA SER A 33 16.05 4.16 -13.06
C SER A 33 15.70 2.71 -13.42
N LYS A 34 16.69 1.87 -13.74
CA LYS A 34 16.45 0.44 -14.04
C LYS A 34 16.38 -0.37 -12.75
N ASP A 35 15.57 -1.43 -12.75
CA ASP A 35 15.45 -2.38 -11.63
C ASP A 35 16.81 -2.94 -11.19
N ARG A 36 17.68 -3.23 -12.18
CA ARG A 36 19.06 -3.70 -11.96
C ARG A 36 19.95 -2.73 -11.17
N PHE A 37 19.64 -1.44 -11.19
CA PHE A 37 20.37 -0.44 -10.42
C PHE A 37 19.90 -0.47 -8.97
N CYS A 38 18.58 -0.47 -8.76
CA CYS A 38 17.96 -0.62 -7.45
C CYS A 38 18.42 -1.90 -6.74
N SER A 39 18.62 -2.99 -7.50
CA SER A 39 19.07 -4.28 -6.97
C SER A 39 20.53 -4.36 -6.53
N ARG A 40 21.30 -3.29 -6.71
CA ARG A 40 22.70 -3.24 -6.25
C ARG A 40 22.81 -2.90 -4.76
N CYS A 41 21.80 -2.24 -4.19
CA CYS A 41 21.75 -1.95 -2.77
C CYS A 41 21.35 -3.19 -1.97
N HIS A 42 22.02 -3.45 -0.84
CA HIS A 42 21.79 -4.66 -0.05
C HIS A 42 20.49 -4.57 0.77
N GLU A 43 20.11 -3.35 1.16
CA GLU A 43 18.87 -3.00 1.85
C GLU A 43 17.65 -3.28 0.95
N MET A 44 17.83 -3.22 -0.37
CA MET A 44 16.76 -3.47 -1.35
C MET A 44 16.51 -4.96 -1.60
N ARG A 45 17.45 -5.86 -1.25
CA ARG A 45 17.33 -7.31 -1.48
C ARG A 45 16.00 -7.91 -1.01
N PRO A 46 15.55 -7.70 0.25
CA PRO A 46 14.29 -8.25 0.70
C PRO A 46 13.08 -7.74 -0.09
N TYR A 47 13.07 -6.44 -0.44
CA TYR A 47 11.99 -5.83 -1.23
C TYR A 47 11.94 -6.38 -2.65
N ILE A 48 13.10 -6.62 -3.27
CA ILE A 48 13.18 -7.22 -4.62
C ILE A 48 12.73 -8.67 -4.61
N ALA A 49 13.09 -9.43 -3.56
CA ALA A 49 12.62 -10.80 -3.42
C ALA A 49 11.09 -10.84 -3.31
N ALA A 50 10.49 -9.97 -2.50
CA ALA A 50 9.04 -9.90 -2.39
C ALA A 50 8.35 -9.35 -3.65
N TRP A 51 8.94 -8.35 -4.32
CA TRP A 51 8.46 -7.86 -5.61
C TRP A 51 8.33 -8.99 -6.63
N LYS A 52 9.39 -9.80 -6.76
CA LYS A 52 9.44 -10.94 -7.69
C LYS A 52 8.39 -12.01 -7.37
N ALA A 53 8.04 -12.16 -6.10
CA ALA A 53 7.02 -13.12 -5.66
C ALA A 53 5.59 -12.53 -5.71
N GLY A 54 5.46 -11.22 -5.89
CA GLY A 54 4.19 -10.50 -5.84
C GLY A 54 3.45 -10.40 -7.18
N PRO A 55 2.18 -9.97 -7.17
CA PRO A 55 1.36 -9.79 -8.38
C PRO A 55 1.92 -8.79 -9.39
N HIS A 56 2.82 -7.90 -8.97
CA HIS A 56 3.42 -6.86 -9.80
C HIS A 56 4.86 -7.18 -10.23
N ALA A 57 5.31 -8.45 -10.17
CA ALA A 57 6.67 -8.87 -10.53
C ALA A 57 7.10 -8.51 -11.96
N GLY A 58 6.15 -8.24 -12.87
CA GLY A 58 6.41 -7.78 -14.24
C GLY A 58 6.52 -6.26 -14.41
N ILE A 59 6.26 -5.48 -13.36
CA ILE A 59 6.23 -4.01 -13.41
C ILE A 59 7.53 -3.46 -12.82
N SER A 60 8.29 -2.72 -13.64
CA SER A 60 9.57 -2.11 -13.22
C SER A 60 9.39 -1.19 -12.01
N CYS A 61 10.38 -1.17 -11.11
CA CYS A 61 10.33 -0.42 -9.85
C CYS A 61 10.04 1.07 -10.08
N LYS A 62 10.56 1.64 -11.17
CA LYS A 62 10.38 3.05 -11.53
C LYS A 62 8.92 3.41 -11.80
N GLU A 63 8.12 2.46 -12.30
CA GLU A 63 6.71 2.71 -12.64
C GLU A 63 5.87 3.05 -11.41
N CYS A 64 6.34 2.66 -10.22
CA CYS A 64 5.73 2.99 -8.94
C CYS A 64 6.52 4.05 -8.16
N HIS A 65 7.84 3.91 -8.07
CA HIS A 65 8.70 4.74 -7.21
C HIS A 65 9.23 6.02 -7.88
N ILE A 66 9.17 6.13 -9.21
CA ILE A 66 9.58 7.30 -9.97
C ILE A 66 8.38 7.74 -10.80
N GLY A 67 7.50 8.51 -10.17
CA GLY A 67 6.18 8.81 -10.74
C GLY A 67 6.28 9.59 -12.07
N PRO A 68 5.21 9.60 -12.87
CA PRO A 68 5.17 10.40 -14.10
C PRO A 68 5.34 11.89 -13.79
N GLY A 69 6.02 12.61 -14.69
CA GLY A 69 6.28 14.05 -14.59
C GLY A 69 7.71 14.39 -14.14
N CYS A 70 8.36 15.29 -14.87
CA CYS A 70 9.78 15.62 -14.68
C CYS A 70 10.10 16.13 -13.27
N LEU A 71 9.29 17.05 -12.72
CA LEU A 71 9.53 17.63 -11.40
C LEU A 71 9.40 16.59 -10.29
N LYS A 72 8.38 15.73 -10.38
CA LYS A 72 8.17 14.67 -9.38
C LYS A 72 9.31 13.65 -9.43
N ALA A 73 9.71 13.25 -10.63
CA ALA A 73 10.77 12.28 -10.80
C ALA A 73 12.13 12.83 -10.30
N LEU A 74 12.37 14.14 -10.44
CA LEU A 74 13.53 14.81 -9.82
C LEU A 74 13.47 14.74 -8.29
N GLY A 75 12.31 15.02 -7.69
CA GLY A 75 12.09 14.88 -6.25
C GLY A 75 12.27 13.44 -5.74
N ASP A 76 11.79 12.45 -6.49
CA ASP A 76 11.97 11.02 -6.18
C ASP A 76 13.46 10.64 -6.17
N LYS A 77 14.25 11.12 -7.14
CA LYS A 77 15.70 10.89 -7.18
C LYS A 77 16.46 11.64 -6.09
N ALA A 78 16.09 12.88 -5.79
CA ALA A 78 16.68 13.65 -4.70
C ALA A 78 16.52 12.93 -3.35
N ARG A 79 15.34 12.34 -3.10
CA ARG A 79 15.12 11.51 -1.90
C ARG A 79 15.99 10.26 -1.86
N GLY A 80 16.20 9.60 -3.00
CA GLY A 80 17.15 8.49 -3.10
C GLY A 80 18.59 8.89 -2.76
N LEU A 81 19.02 10.09 -3.17
CA LEU A 81 20.34 10.63 -2.81
C LEU A 81 20.44 10.97 -1.32
N VAL A 82 19.39 11.54 -0.73
CA VAL A 82 19.31 11.78 0.72
C VAL A 82 19.45 10.46 1.48
N PHE A 83 18.72 9.42 1.09
CA PHE A 83 18.85 8.10 1.70
C PHE A 83 20.29 7.55 1.62
N LEU A 84 20.94 7.66 0.47
CA LEU A 84 22.34 7.24 0.30
C LEU A 84 23.29 8.01 1.24
N ALA A 85 23.11 9.33 1.37
CA ALA A 85 23.90 10.16 2.25
C ALA A 85 23.67 9.79 3.73
N SER A 86 22.41 9.61 4.15
CA SER A 86 22.05 9.17 5.50
C SER A 86 22.62 7.79 5.83
N HIS A 87 22.55 6.84 4.89
CA HIS A 87 23.11 5.50 5.06
C HIS A 87 24.63 5.56 5.29
N LYS A 88 25.36 6.36 4.48
CA LYS A 88 26.80 6.58 4.68
C LYS A 88 27.12 7.24 6.02
N ALA A 89 26.20 8.06 6.55
CA ALA A 89 26.32 8.66 7.88
C ALA A 89 25.93 7.72 9.04
N GLY A 90 25.65 6.43 8.76
CA GLY A 90 25.36 5.43 9.79
C GLY A 90 23.87 5.18 10.05
N TYR A 91 22.96 5.76 9.26
CA TYR A 91 21.54 5.45 9.36
C TYR A 91 21.25 4.01 8.89
N SER A 92 20.70 3.19 9.78
CA SER A 92 20.34 1.78 9.53
C SER A 92 18.84 1.53 9.45
N GLY A 93 18.02 2.58 9.45
CA GLY A 93 16.57 2.45 9.34
C GLY A 93 16.10 1.99 7.95
N ARG A 94 14.83 1.59 7.86
CA ARG A 94 14.25 1.05 6.63
C ARG A 94 14.18 2.12 5.53
N PRO A 95 14.50 1.80 4.27
CA PRO A 95 14.27 2.72 3.16
C PRO A 95 12.79 3.08 3.06
N GLN A 96 12.45 4.35 3.22
CA GLN A 96 11.08 4.82 3.05
C GLN A 96 10.81 5.17 1.58
N GLY A 97 10.18 4.24 0.87
CA GLY A 97 9.70 4.47 -0.50
C GLY A 97 8.30 5.07 -0.50
N VAL A 98 8.15 6.34 -0.85
CA VAL A 98 6.82 6.96 -1.00
C VAL A 98 6.31 6.73 -2.41
N VAL A 99 5.26 5.92 -2.53
CA VAL A 99 4.54 5.69 -3.79
C VAL A 99 3.29 6.57 -3.81
N PRO A 100 3.14 7.49 -4.78
CA PRO A 100 1.94 8.31 -4.90
C PRO A 100 0.76 7.47 -5.41
N GLU A 101 -0.47 7.84 -5.05
CA GLU A 101 -1.68 7.14 -5.54
C GLU A 101 -1.80 7.17 -7.07
N GLY A 102 -1.37 8.27 -7.69
CA GLY A 102 -1.34 8.42 -9.16
C GLY A 102 -0.43 7.40 -9.87
N ALA A 103 0.52 6.78 -9.18
CA ALA A 103 1.30 5.68 -9.75
C ALA A 103 0.45 4.41 -9.94
N CYS A 104 -0.60 4.23 -9.13
CA CYS A 104 -1.54 3.11 -9.25
C CYS A 104 -2.67 3.45 -10.23
N THR A 105 -3.19 4.68 -10.20
CA THR A 105 -4.39 5.08 -10.96
C THR A 105 -4.12 5.66 -12.34
N ARG A 106 -2.87 5.64 -12.81
CA ARG A 106 -2.55 6.00 -14.20
C ARG A 106 -3.19 5.04 -15.21
N THR A 107 -3.37 5.56 -16.42
CA THR A 107 -3.81 4.78 -17.58
C THR A 107 -2.91 3.56 -17.78
N GLY A 108 -3.53 2.40 -18.06
CA GLY A 108 -2.82 1.12 -18.21
C GLY A 108 -2.54 0.38 -16.89
N CYS A 109 -2.91 0.96 -15.74
CA CYS A 109 -2.88 0.28 -14.44
C CYS A 109 -4.29 0.19 -13.86
N HIS A 110 -4.60 0.91 -12.77
CA HIS A 110 -5.89 0.87 -12.11
C HIS A 110 -6.61 2.23 -12.15
N PRO A 111 -7.08 2.71 -13.33
CA PRO A 111 -7.71 4.03 -13.44
C PRO A 111 -8.96 4.21 -12.56
N GLY A 112 -9.68 3.13 -12.22
CA GLY A 112 -10.79 3.13 -11.26
C GLY A 112 -10.39 2.91 -9.80
N GLY A 113 -9.10 2.75 -9.50
CA GLY A 113 -8.54 2.39 -8.19
C GLY A 113 -8.51 0.88 -7.96
N GLY A 114 -9.66 0.27 -7.70
CA GLY A 114 -9.72 -1.17 -7.36
C GLY A 114 -11.09 -1.82 -7.47
N GLY A 115 -12.11 -1.09 -7.94
CA GLY A 115 -13.50 -1.58 -7.97
C GLY A 115 -14.12 -1.71 -6.58
N ASP A 116 -15.35 -2.19 -6.51
CA ASP A 116 -16.09 -2.40 -5.26
C ASP A 116 -16.64 -3.83 -5.18
N GLY A 117 -16.82 -4.33 -3.96
CA GLY A 117 -17.36 -5.68 -3.71
C GLY A 117 -16.38 -6.78 -4.08
N ILE A 118 -15.07 -6.52 -3.97
CA ILE A 118 -14.02 -7.45 -4.35
C ILE A 118 -13.94 -8.57 -3.30
N PRO A 119 -14.13 -9.85 -3.66
CA PRO A 119 -13.94 -10.94 -2.71
C PRO A 119 -12.48 -11.04 -2.27
N TRP A 120 -12.23 -11.00 -0.97
CA TRP A 120 -10.91 -11.15 -0.37
C TRP A 120 -11.03 -11.95 0.93
N LYS A 121 -10.49 -13.17 0.96
CA LYS A 121 -10.44 -14.04 2.17
C LYS A 121 -11.75 -14.11 2.98
N GLY A 122 -12.89 -14.21 2.29
CA GLY A 122 -14.22 -14.32 2.93
C GLY A 122 -14.87 -13.00 3.30
N ILE A 123 -14.27 -11.86 2.92
CA ILE A 123 -14.91 -10.54 2.95
C ILE A 123 -15.15 -10.01 1.53
N LEU A 124 -16.22 -9.24 1.34
CA LEU A 124 -16.47 -8.38 0.19
C LEU A 124 -15.92 -6.99 0.52
N PHE A 125 -14.78 -6.64 -0.07
CA PHE A 125 -14.13 -5.37 0.17
C PHE A 125 -14.64 -4.31 -0.80
N HIS A 126 -15.15 -3.21 -0.25
CA HIS A 126 -15.60 -2.05 -1.03
C HIS A 126 -14.59 -0.90 -0.89
N HIS A 127 -13.81 -0.62 -1.93
CA HIS A 127 -12.86 0.49 -1.94
C HIS A 127 -13.55 1.84 -1.80
N SER A 128 -14.74 2.04 -2.36
CA SER A 128 -15.50 3.30 -2.25
C SER A 128 -15.92 3.61 -0.82
N GLN A 129 -16.11 2.60 0.02
CA GLN A 129 -16.40 2.77 1.44
C GLN A 129 -15.15 3.19 2.22
N HIS A 130 -13.99 2.71 1.80
CA HIS A 130 -12.70 3.01 2.44
C HIS A 130 -11.98 4.22 1.84
N ARG A 131 -12.44 4.76 0.70
CA ARG A 131 -11.83 5.92 0.03
C ARG A 131 -12.55 7.24 0.32
N LYS A 132 -13.66 7.22 1.05
CA LYS A 132 -14.40 8.41 1.47
C LYS A 132 -13.85 8.91 2.80
N THR A 133 -13.46 10.18 2.86
CA THR A 133 -13.15 10.89 4.11
C THR A 133 -14.36 10.88 5.05
N GLY A 134 -14.12 10.88 6.37
CA GLY A 134 -15.19 10.99 7.37
C GLY A 134 -16.03 9.73 7.64
N ARG A 135 -15.71 8.58 7.05
CA ARG A 135 -16.36 7.29 7.41
C ARG A 135 -15.67 6.52 8.53
N SER A 136 -14.40 6.81 8.78
CA SER A 136 -13.74 6.37 10.00
C SER A 136 -13.89 7.45 11.07
N VAL A 137 -13.86 7.05 12.33
CA VAL A 137 -13.88 7.96 13.50
C VAL A 137 -12.66 8.91 13.57
N LEU A 138 -11.80 8.84 12.55
CA LEU A 138 -10.50 9.47 12.44
C LEU A 138 -10.44 10.46 11.27
N GLY A 139 -11.48 10.54 10.42
CA GLY A 139 -11.65 11.59 9.41
C GLY A 139 -10.74 11.53 8.18
N GLU A 140 -9.63 10.79 8.24
CA GLU A 140 -8.64 10.71 7.17
C GLU A 140 -9.03 9.76 6.04
N ARG A 141 -8.45 9.99 4.84
CA ARG A 141 -8.64 9.14 3.66
C ARG A 141 -7.50 8.12 3.55
N PRO A 142 -7.79 6.81 3.65
CA PRO A 142 -6.83 5.75 3.30
C PRO A 142 -6.23 5.96 1.91
N ARG A 143 -4.90 5.94 1.83
CA ARG A 143 -4.15 5.88 0.56
C ARG A 143 -4.06 4.43 0.08
N CYS A 144 -3.88 4.20 -1.23
CA CYS A 144 -3.71 2.84 -1.77
C CYS A 144 -2.60 2.05 -1.05
N THR A 145 -1.49 2.70 -0.74
CA THR A 145 -0.33 2.10 -0.06
C THR A 145 -0.59 1.73 1.40
N LEU A 146 -1.68 2.20 2.02
CA LEU A 146 -2.01 1.76 3.38
C LEU A 146 -2.37 0.27 3.39
N CYS A 147 -3.17 -0.18 2.41
CA CYS A 147 -3.57 -1.58 2.30
C CYS A 147 -2.66 -2.41 1.38
N HIS A 148 -2.21 -1.80 0.29
CA HIS A 148 -1.41 -2.48 -0.75
C HIS A 148 0.10 -2.26 -0.57
N GLY A 149 0.51 -1.34 0.29
CA GLY A 149 1.89 -0.88 0.37
C GLY A 149 2.50 -1.02 1.75
N GLU A 150 1.87 -1.77 2.68
CA GLU A 150 2.46 -2.06 3.99
C GLU A 150 3.93 -2.43 3.77
N ALA A 151 4.80 -1.57 4.29
CA ALA A 151 6.19 -1.36 3.89
C ALA A 151 7.12 -2.49 4.33
N LEU A 152 6.68 -3.73 4.12
CA LEU A 152 7.34 -4.92 4.57
C LEU A 152 8.10 -5.53 3.41
N ALA A 153 9.34 -5.92 3.75
CA ALA A 153 10.08 -6.96 3.07
C ALA A 153 9.21 -8.17 2.71
N ARG A 154 8.17 -8.47 3.50
CA ARG A 154 7.18 -9.52 3.22
C ARG A 154 5.97 -8.93 2.50
N GLY A 155 5.94 -9.08 1.17
CA GLY A 155 4.77 -8.76 0.35
C GLY A 155 4.88 -7.49 -0.49
N HIS A 156 6.04 -6.82 -0.51
CA HIS A 156 6.34 -5.71 -1.44
C HIS A 156 5.79 -6.03 -2.83
N GLY A 157 4.73 -5.31 -3.24
CA GLY A 157 3.92 -5.68 -4.39
C GLY A 157 2.47 -5.93 -4.01
N THR A 158 1.78 -4.86 -3.61
CA THR A 158 0.30 -4.69 -3.63
C THR A 158 -0.59 -5.77 -3.04
N ALA A 159 -0.06 -6.77 -2.36
CA ALA A 159 -0.86 -7.82 -1.76
C ALA A 159 -1.40 -7.33 -0.41
N VAL A 160 -2.72 -7.24 -0.30
CA VAL A 160 -3.36 -6.84 0.96
C VAL A 160 -3.23 -7.97 1.97
N ARG A 161 -2.75 -7.62 3.16
CA ARG A 161 -2.71 -8.49 4.33
C ARG A 161 -3.84 -8.14 5.30
N ARG A 162 -4.20 -9.06 6.20
CA ARG A 162 -5.27 -8.83 7.18
C ARG A 162 -4.88 -7.78 8.20
N GLU A 163 -3.58 -7.67 8.45
CA GLU A 163 -2.96 -6.76 9.39
C GLU A 163 -3.16 -5.29 8.98
N ALA A 164 -3.16 -4.98 7.68
CA ALA A 164 -3.51 -3.65 7.17
C ALA A 164 -4.91 -3.19 7.59
N CYS A 165 -5.88 -4.12 7.67
CA CYS A 165 -7.24 -3.81 8.12
C CYS A 165 -7.26 -3.39 9.59
N LEU A 166 -6.30 -3.89 10.38
CA LEU A 166 -6.25 -3.63 11.81
C LEU A 166 -5.89 -2.17 12.08
N VAL A 167 -5.11 -1.50 11.24
CA VAL A 167 -4.73 -0.08 11.46
C VAL A 167 -5.93 0.82 11.76
N CYS A 168 -7.07 0.60 11.07
CA CYS A 168 -8.30 1.36 11.29
C CYS A 168 -9.35 0.58 12.11
N HIS A 169 -9.53 -0.73 11.89
CA HIS A 169 -10.51 -1.52 12.66
C HIS A 169 -10.05 -1.85 14.09
N LEU A 170 -8.85 -1.41 14.49
CA LEU A 170 -8.37 -1.33 15.87
C LEU A 170 -9.05 -0.24 16.69
N ALA A 171 -9.65 0.78 16.04
CA ALA A 171 -9.97 2.07 16.63
C ALA A 171 -11.09 2.09 17.69
N GLY A 172 -11.35 0.96 18.37
CA GLY A 172 -12.17 0.84 19.58
C GLY A 172 -13.66 1.16 19.39
N GLU A 173 -14.03 1.65 18.22
CA GLU A 173 -15.39 2.01 17.87
C GLU A 173 -15.83 1.03 16.79
N GLY A 174 -16.94 0.33 17.05
CA GLY A 174 -17.59 -0.49 16.03
C GLY A 174 -17.90 0.32 14.78
N LEU A 175 -18.33 -0.35 13.70
CA LEU A 175 -18.82 0.35 12.51
C LEU A 175 -19.87 1.39 12.93
N GLN A 176 -19.53 2.68 12.83
CA GLN A 176 -20.48 3.75 13.16
C GLN A 176 -21.64 3.71 12.16
N GLY A 177 -22.86 3.68 12.69
CA GLY A 177 -24.10 3.83 11.92
C GLY A 177 -25.15 2.79 12.26
N ASP A 178 -26.41 3.21 12.12
CA ASP A 178 -27.69 2.57 12.45
C ASP A 178 -27.99 1.24 11.71
N ARG A 179 -27.03 0.30 11.71
CA ARG A 179 -27.20 -1.03 11.13
C ARG A 179 -27.28 -2.03 12.26
N ASP A 180 -28.50 -2.27 12.68
CA ASP A 180 -28.86 -3.28 13.65
C ASP A 180 -28.73 -4.71 13.05
N GLY A 181 -28.34 -5.64 13.92
CA GLY A 181 -28.29 -7.07 13.62
C GLY A 181 -27.34 -7.46 12.49
N ASP A 182 -27.80 -8.38 11.64
CA ASP A 182 -26.97 -9.06 10.64
C ASP A 182 -26.53 -8.18 9.46
N GLN A 183 -27.20 -7.03 9.24
CA GLN A 183 -26.85 -6.13 8.15
C GLN A 183 -25.44 -5.56 8.33
N ALA A 184 -24.98 -5.40 9.57
CA ALA A 184 -23.59 -5.03 9.87
C ALA A 184 -22.59 -6.10 9.40
N CYS A 185 -22.95 -7.40 9.50
CA CYS A 185 -22.08 -8.50 9.07
C CYS A 185 -21.89 -8.51 7.54
N LEU A 186 -22.96 -8.27 6.78
CA LEU A 186 -22.96 -8.33 5.32
C LEU A 186 -22.24 -7.16 4.63
N VAL A 187 -21.95 -6.08 5.36
CA VAL A 187 -21.10 -4.99 4.87
C VAL A 187 -19.72 -5.50 4.48
N CYS A 188 -19.23 -6.47 5.24
CA CYS A 188 -17.91 -7.04 5.06
C CYS A 188 -17.98 -8.50 4.63
N HIS A 189 -18.90 -9.33 5.11
CA HIS A 189 -18.92 -10.76 4.82
C HIS A 189 -19.88 -11.11 3.67
N GLY A 190 -19.36 -11.82 2.68
CA GLY A 190 -20.19 -12.48 1.69
C GLY A 190 -20.87 -13.71 2.32
N MET A 191 -22.18 -13.82 2.16
CA MET A 191 -22.95 -14.97 2.64
C MET A 191 -23.03 -16.02 1.54
N PRO A 192 -22.54 -17.25 1.74
CA PRO A 192 -22.75 -18.31 0.78
C PRO A 192 -24.25 -18.64 0.70
N PRO A 193 -24.80 -19.00 -0.48
CA PRO A 193 -26.21 -19.33 -0.59
C PRO A 193 -26.56 -20.57 0.25
N THR A 194 -25.73 -21.61 0.17
CA THR A 194 -25.96 -22.87 0.89
C THR A 194 -24.69 -23.39 1.55
N VAL A 195 -24.84 -24.03 2.72
CA VAL A 195 -23.77 -24.78 3.40
C VAL A 195 -24.24 -26.19 3.74
N GLU A 196 -23.32 -27.16 3.73
CA GLU A 196 -23.60 -28.54 4.14
C GLU A 196 -23.13 -28.73 5.59
N LEU A 197 -24.05 -29.02 6.49
CA LEU A 197 -23.78 -29.18 7.92
C LEU A 197 -23.43 -30.62 8.28
N ALA A 198 -23.99 -31.58 7.53
CA ALA A 198 -23.74 -33.01 7.63
C ALA A 198 -24.16 -33.67 6.30
N PRO A 199 -23.79 -34.94 6.04
CA PRO A 199 -24.24 -35.64 4.84
C PRO A 199 -25.78 -35.59 4.73
N LYS A 200 -26.28 -35.07 3.61
CA LYS A 200 -27.72 -34.81 3.33
C LYS A 200 -28.40 -33.73 4.18
N ALA A 201 -27.67 -32.98 5.00
CA ALA A 201 -28.19 -31.85 5.76
C ALA A 201 -27.60 -30.54 5.20
N ARG A 202 -28.40 -29.81 4.43
CA ARG A 202 -28.03 -28.53 3.84
C ARG A 202 -28.84 -27.40 4.46
N LEU A 203 -28.19 -26.28 4.68
CA LEU A 203 -28.80 -25.04 5.13
C LEU A 203 -28.74 -24.03 3.99
N ASP A 204 -29.90 -23.53 3.58
CA ASP A 204 -30.01 -22.35 2.73
C ASP A 204 -30.09 -21.10 3.60
N HIS A 205 -29.19 -20.14 3.37
CA HIS A 205 -29.12 -18.93 4.19
C HIS A 205 -30.30 -17.99 3.94
N ALA A 206 -30.82 -17.92 2.71
CA ALA A 206 -31.98 -17.09 2.41
C ALA A 206 -33.22 -17.62 3.14
N GLU A 207 -33.39 -18.95 3.16
CA GLU A 207 -34.48 -19.60 3.90
C GLU A 207 -34.33 -19.42 5.42
N ALA A 208 -33.14 -19.64 5.98
CA ALA A 208 -32.89 -19.43 7.41
C ALA A 208 -33.19 -18.00 7.85
N ARG A 209 -32.80 -17.02 7.04
CA ARG A 209 -33.11 -15.61 7.29
C ARG A 209 -34.58 -15.29 7.17
N ALA A 210 -35.28 -15.85 6.17
CA ALA A 210 -36.73 -15.68 6.03
C ALA A 210 -37.50 -16.25 7.24
N ARG A 211 -36.94 -17.25 7.93
CA ARG A 211 -37.46 -17.82 9.18
C ARG A 211 -37.05 -17.04 10.44
N GLY A 212 -36.29 -15.95 10.30
CA GLY A 212 -35.91 -15.07 11.40
C GLY A 212 -34.63 -15.45 12.15
N TYR A 213 -33.86 -16.43 11.68
CA TYR A 213 -32.56 -16.74 12.28
C TYR A 213 -31.54 -15.63 11.98
N SER A 214 -30.82 -15.22 13.02
CA SER A 214 -29.70 -14.28 12.93
C SER A 214 -28.38 -15.01 12.62
N CYS A 215 -27.39 -14.25 12.17
CA CYS A 215 -26.03 -14.76 11.97
C CYS A 215 -25.46 -15.41 13.23
N ARG A 216 -25.78 -14.87 14.41
CA ARG A 216 -25.19 -15.31 15.70
C ARG A 216 -25.83 -16.58 16.26
N ASP A 217 -27.03 -16.92 15.80
CA ASP A 217 -27.70 -18.16 16.22
C ASP A 217 -26.96 -19.40 15.72
N CYS A 218 -26.27 -19.28 14.57
CA CYS A 218 -25.43 -20.34 14.03
C CYS A 218 -23.92 -20.05 14.16
N HIS A 219 -23.52 -18.78 14.21
CA HIS A 219 -22.12 -18.36 14.37
C HIS A 219 -21.90 -17.59 15.68
N PRO A 220 -21.91 -18.28 16.84
CA PRO A 220 -21.85 -17.64 18.16
C PRO A 220 -20.53 -16.90 18.43
N SER A 221 -19.46 -17.23 17.69
CA SER A 221 -18.15 -16.59 17.80
C SER A 221 -18.00 -15.31 16.96
N LEU A 222 -19.07 -14.80 16.33
CA LEU A 222 -19.04 -13.52 15.64
C LEU A 222 -19.12 -12.37 16.64
N PHE A 223 -18.18 -11.42 16.52
CA PHE A 223 -18.15 -10.18 17.28
C PHE A 223 -18.58 -9.03 16.37
N PRO A 224 -19.77 -8.43 16.56
CA PRO A 224 -20.24 -7.29 15.75
C PRO A 224 -19.26 -6.11 15.70
N GLN A 225 -18.46 -5.94 16.75
CA GLN A 225 -17.40 -4.95 16.89
C GLN A 225 -16.05 -5.36 16.24
N GLY A 226 -15.95 -6.55 15.65
CA GLY A 226 -14.72 -7.13 15.13
C GLY A 226 -13.94 -7.96 16.17
N PRO A 227 -13.01 -8.84 15.74
CA PRO A 227 -12.19 -9.63 16.65
C PRO A 227 -11.21 -8.72 17.43
N PRO A 228 -10.96 -8.98 18.72
CA PRO A 228 -9.98 -8.21 19.48
C PRO A 228 -8.61 -8.37 18.85
N VAL A 229 -7.94 -7.24 18.60
CA VAL A 229 -6.59 -7.28 18.03
C VAL A 229 -5.60 -7.59 19.13
N ARG A 230 -5.01 -8.78 19.04
CA ARG A 230 -3.98 -9.21 19.97
C ARG A 230 -2.65 -8.54 19.65
N ARG A 231 -1.81 -8.32 20.67
CA ARG A 231 -0.53 -7.61 20.55
C ARG A 231 0.45 -8.27 19.57
N GLU A 232 0.29 -9.57 19.34
CA GLU A 232 1.10 -10.35 18.40
C GLU A 232 0.85 -9.93 16.95
N ALA A 233 -0.31 -9.33 16.64
CA ALA A 233 -0.59 -8.83 15.28
C ALA A 233 0.39 -7.74 14.84
N CYS A 234 0.89 -6.92 15.78
CA CYS A 234 1.87 -5.87 15.51
C CYS A 234 3.20 -6.43 14.99
N LEU A 235 3.47 -7.70 15.29
CA LEU A 235 4.68 -8.44 14.92
C LEU A 235 4.73 -8.82 13.44
N ALA A 236 3.61 -8.69 12.74
CA ALA A 236 3.57 -8.83 11.30
C ALA A 236 4.42 -7.75 10.60
N CYS A 237 4.49 -6.55 11.20
CA CYS A 237 5.13 -5.37 10.60
C CYS A 237 6.39 -4.89 11.34
N HIS A 238 6.42 -5.08 12.66
CA HIS A 238 7.50 -4.64 13.54
C HIS A 238 8.34 -5.83 13.99
N SER A 239 9.66 -5.66 14.03
CA SER A 239 10.56 -6.60 14.68
C SER A 239 10.37 -6.56 16.19
N GLN A 240 10.80 -7.62 16.88
CA GLN A 240 10.68 -7.68 18.33
C GLN A 240 11.45 -6.53 19.02
N ALA A 241 12.65 -6.20 18.55
CA ALA A 241 13.45 -5.10 19.08
C ALA A 241 12.81 -3.71 18.85
N GLU A 242 12.20 -3.47 17.68
CA GLU A 242 11.45 -2.22 17.42
C GLU A 242 10.27 -2.05 18.40
N ARG A 243 9.61 -3.16 18.77
CA ARG A 243 8.49 -3.14 19.73
C ARG A 243 8.93 -2.87 21.16
N GLU A 244 10.05 -3.44 21.59
CA GLU A 244 10.57 -3.27 22.95
C GLU A 244 11.00 -1.82 23.22
N ALA A 245 11.43 -1.08 22.18
CA ALA A 245 11.87 0.31 22.31
C ALA A 245 10.76 1.37 22.24
N GLN A 246 9.57 1.07 21.67
CA GLN A 246 8.59 2.09 21.26
C GLN A 246 7.16 1.88 21.77
N TRP A 247 6.92 0.90 22.64
CA TRP A 247 5.55 0.66 23.14
C TRP A 247 5.10 1.81 24.05
N PRO A 248 3.98 2.50 23.75
CA PRO A 248 3.39 3.39 24.74
C PRO A 248 2.96 2.58 25.98
N PRO A 249 3.14 3.12 27.21
CA PRO A 249 2.78 2.44 28.45
C PRO A 249 1.28 2.11 28.56
N ALA A 250 0.43 2.82 27.80
CA ALA A 250 -1.01 2.58 27.68
C ALA A 250 -1.41 2.37 26.20
N TRP A 251 -2.37 1.48 25.99
CA TRP A 251 -2.92 1.14 24.66
C TRP A 251 -3.95 2.18 24.22
N ASP A 252 -3.62 2.97 23.18
CA ASP A 252 -4.53 3.93 22.55
C ASP A 252 -4.60 3.66 21.04
N ALA A 253 -5.75 3.16 20.58
CA ALA A 253 -5.96 2.80 19.19
C ALA A 253 -5.97 4.01 18.23
N ARG A 254 -6.40 5.19 18.69
CA ARG A 254 -6.39 6.42 17.87
C ARG A 254 -4.97 6.95 17.69
N LYS A 255 -4.14 6.85 18.74
CA LYS A 255 -2.71 7.16 18.64
C LYS A 255 -1.97 6.18 17.72
N LEU A 256 -2.27 4.88 17.84
CA LEU A 256 -1.70 3.86 16.97
C LEU A 256 -2.07 4.10 15.50
N HIS A 257 -3.32 4.42 15.19
CA HIS A 257 -3.73 4.75 13.82
C HIS A 257 -2.94 5.92 13.24
N ARG A 258 -2.86 7.07 13.95
CA ARG A 258 -2.19 8.29 13.46
C ARG A 258 -0.71 8.11 13.12
N ILE A 259 -0.05 7.09 13.67
CA ILE A 259 1.37 6.80 13.37
C ILE A 259 1.51 6.01 12.06
N HIS A 260 0.45 5.29 11.64
CA HIS A 260 0.49 4.35 10.52
C HIS A 260 -0.26 4.83 9.26
N VAL A 261 -0.99 5.95 9.33
CA VAL A 261 -1.79 6.52 8.22
C VAL A 261 -1.24 7.87 7.76
#